data_AF-A0A2L2YM50-F1
#
_entry.id   AF-A0A2L2YM50-F1
#
_cell.length_a   1.000
_cell.length_b   1.000
_cell.length_c   1.000
_cell.angle_alpha   90.00
_cell.angle_beta   90.00
_cell.angle_gamma   90.00
#
_symmetry.space_group_name_H-M   'P 1'
#
loop_
_entity.id
_entity.type
_entity.pdbx_description
1 polymer ?
#
loop_
_entity_poly.entity_id
_entity_poly.type
_entity_poly.pdbx_seq_one_letter_code
_entity_poly.pdbx_strand_id
1 'polypeptide(L)'
;IGNMQALMNNHVLERDQLIKSSEAMKSMYEERIETMKMLHKDQIKSLEESFKILENNLKTDIENKVQVYETKLDAFGKEKDLLEKSLKEKSIDMEAQHLKDIQKLKDLHNLSVKQMKQDHEEALQRLNRLKDQEVEAILSTQAHSRSLQNLADQLEARTTELANLQAKVEERNQATLREKRALLDTKERDLKALQNRLERQLEDGDEERNRLQQLVLRLENRLQKSATEGEEDRWDVQQLKARLKVQQKYLDEEYKLKMDQIEREKEKLQINQNSLLQEQKIVLLQLAEERQQITREKNELEFISRKVKEDEAKFNVKKLKEESFIEKQKLFIQQEESRLLSEKNNLKLETQQLEREKDMFERDKMHFTSEKERFNEYSLKVKRRADEIEHLAISSREEKERAHQEQFLANKIKDEHQSKLQQIAQQMQTLRDKEHQILQEKEELVKEKYELESKRNSMLCVKCKVSAQLPLNVQPPQINTTSLMSYPVVNGITNNIPQTFIDPSLILWQLSAQKDHAYLEEEL
;
A
#
# COMPACT_ATOMS: atom_id res chain seq x y z
N ILE A 1 -216.01 116.04 -33.72
CA ILE A 1 -215.86 114.79 -32.92
C ILE A 1 -215.08 113.75 -33.72
N GLY A 2 -215.67 113.04 -34.70
CA GLY A 2 -215.02 111.88 -35.36
C GLY A 2 -213.58 112.07 -35.86
N ASN A 3 -213.22 113.23 -36.42
CA ASN A 3 -211.88 113.47 -36.97
C ASN A 3 -210.74 113.42 -35.92
N MET A 4 -211.05 113.68 -34.63
CA MET A 4 -210.08 113.61 -33.53
C MET A 4 -209.74 112.16 -33.16
N GLN A 5 -210.71 111.26 -33.30
CA GLN A 5 -210.60 109.86 -32.89
C GLN A 5 -209.80 109.03 -33.91
N ALA A 6 -209.88 109.36 -35.20
CA ALA A 6 -209.01 108.78 -36.23
C ALA A 6 -207.53 109.15 -36.02
N LEU A 7 -207.26 110.41 -35.68
CA LEU A 7 -205.89 110.92 -35.45
C LEU A 7 -205.28 110.30 -34.18
N MET A 8 -206.07 110.17 -33.11
CA MET A 8 -205.67 109.44 -31.89
C MET A 8 -205.37 107.96 -32.17
N ASN A 9 -206.20 107.26 -32.97
CA ASN A 9 -205.92 105.88 -33.37
C ASN A 9 -204.62 105.76 -34.20
N ASN A 10 -204.32 106.74 -35.06
CA ASN A 10 -203.09 106.74 -35.85
C ASN A 10 -201.84 106.91 -34.96
N HIS A 11 -201.85 107.84 -34.00
CA HIS A 11 -200.75 107.99 -33.05
C HIS A 11 -200.59 106.78 -32.11
N VAL A 12 -201.66 106.06 -31.77
CA VAL A 12 -201.55 104.78 -31.04
C VAL A 12 -200.88 103.72 -31.93
N LEU A 13 -201.22 103.64 -33.22
CA LEU A 13 -200.56 102.74 -34.17
C LEU A 13 -199.08 103.09 -34.37
N GLU A 14 -198.73 104.36 -34.55
CA GLU A 14 -197.34 104.83 -34.65
C GLU A 14 -196.54 104.51 -33.37
N ARG A 15 -197.12 104.78 -32.18
CA ARG A 15 -196.53 104.42 -30.89
C ARG A 15 -196.28 102.91 -30.81
N ASP A 16 -197.26 102.09 -31.19
CA ASP A 16 -197.16 100.64 -31.08
C ASP A 16 -196.19 100.04 -32.12
N GLN A 17 -196.02 100.69 -33.28
CA GLN A 17 -194.97 100.36 -34.25
C GLN A 17 -193.57 100.73 -33.72
N LEU A 18 -193.42 101.91 -33.11
CA LEU A 18 -192.16 102.36 -32.50
C LEU A 18 -191.77 101.51 -31.28
N ILE A 19 -192.74 101.10 -30.46
CA ILE A 19 -192.52 100.15 -29.36
C ILE A 19 -192.01 98.82 -29.92
N LYS A 20 -192.71 98.23 -30.89
CA LYS A 20 -192.30 96.95 -31.52
C LYS A 20 -190.93 97.03 -32.19
N SER A 21 -190.59 98.15 -32.84
CA SER A 21 -189.26 98.33 -33.44
C SER A 21 -188.17 98.51 -32.38
N SER A 22 -188.47 99.19 -31.26
CA SER A 22 -187.55 99.29 -30.11
C SER A 22 -187.34 97.94 -29.43
N GLU A 23 -188.40 97.14 -29.25
CA GLU A 23 -188.35 95.79 -28.69
C GLU A 23 -187.58 94.82 -29.60
N ALA A 24 -187.82 94.86 -30.92
CA ALA A 24 -187.04 94.09 -31.89
C ALA A 24 -185.55 94.49 -31.89
N MET A 25 -185.23 95.79 -31.82
CA MET A 25 -183.84 96.25 -31.69
C MET A 25 -183.19 95.83 -30.38
N LYS A 26 -183.93 95.80 -29.25
CA LYS A 26 -183.44 95.25 -27.98
C LYS A 26 -183.15 93.76 -28.07
N SER A 27 -184.07 92.96 -28.61
CA SER A 27 -183.85 91.51 -28.85
C SER A 27 -182.59 91.30 -29.69
N MET A 28 -182.45 92.02 -30.81
CA MET A 28 -181.27 91.98 -31.68
C MET A 28 -179.98 92.35 -30.93
N TYR A 29 -179.99 93.36 -30.04
CA TYR A 29 -178.81 93.71 -29.23
C TYR A 29 -178.52 92.68 -28.13
N GLU A 30 -179.54 92.12 -27.49
CA GLU A 30 -179.41 91.08 -26.45
C GLU A 30 -178.86 89.78 -27.05
N GLU A 31 -179.41 89.34 -28.19
CA GLU A 31 -178.88 88.24 -29.01
C GLU A 31 -177.45 88.53 -29.51
N ARG A 32 -177.16 89.77 -29.92
CA ARG A 32 -175.79 90.13 -30.35
C ARG A 32 -174.79 90.15 -29.20
N ILE A 33 -175.22 90.56 -28.01
CA ILE A 33 -174.43 90.51 -26.77
C ILE A 33 -174.22 89.05 -26.36
N GLU A 34 -175.24 88.19 -26.41
CA GLU A 34 -175.11 86.79 -25.99
C GLU A 34 -174.26 85.98 -26.98
N THR A 35 -174.40 86.20 -28.29
CA THR A 35 -173.49 85.61 -29.29
C THR A 35 -172.05 86.09 -29.10
N MET A 36 -171.81 87.35 -28.73
CA MET A 36 -170.46 87.84 -28.37
C MET A 36 -169.93 87.19 -27.08
N LYS A 37 -170.76 87.02 -26.04
CA LYS A 37 -170.38 86.30 -24.82
C LYS A 37 -170.01 84.85 -25.12
N MET A 38 -170.81 84.15 -25.93
CA MET A 38 -170.54 82.78 -26.34
C MET A 38 -169.25 82.68 -27.15
N LEU A 39 -169.03 83.57 -28.14
CA LEU A 39 -167.77 83.61 -28.89
C LEU A 39 -166.55 83.85 -27.98
N HIS A 40 -166.60 84.81 -27.05
CA HIS A 40 -165.50 85.03 -26.09
C HIS A 40 -165.32 83.83 -25.13
N LYS A 41 -166.41 83.21 -24.67
CA LYS A 41 -166.38 82.03 -23.81
C LYS A 41 -165.74 80.83 -24.52
N ASP A 42 -166.04 80.64 -25.80
CA ASP A 42 -165.49 79.55 -26.60
C ASP A 42 -164.05 79.83 -27.05
N GLN A 43 -163.68 81.09 -27.28
CA GLN A 43 -162.28 81.51 -27.42
C GLN A 43 -161.46 81.25 -26.14
N ILE A 44 -162.00 81.56 -24.96
CA ILE A 44 -161.34 81.29 -23.67
C ILE A 44 -161.17 79.78 -23.46
N LYS A 45 -162.21 78.97 -23.71
CA LYS A 45 -162.08 77.49 -23.68
C LYS A 45 -160.98 77.01 -24.62
N SER A 46 -160.98 77.47 -25.88
CA SER A 46 -160.00 77.03 -26.88
C SER A 46 -158.56 77.42 -26.49
N LEU A 47 -158.38 78.61 -25.90
CA LEU A 47 -157.09 79.02 -25.33
C LEU A 47 -156.70 78.16 -24.13
N GLU A 48 -157.60 77.94 -23.17
CA GLU A 48 -157.37 77.04 -22.03
C GLU A 48 -157.02 75.61 -22.48
N GLU A 49 -157.71 75.08 -23.49
CA GLU A 49 -157.45 73.78 -24.10
C GLU A 49 -156.06 73.76 -24.76
N SER A 50 -155.69 74.80 -25.51
CA SER A 50 -154.34 74.90 -26.08
C SER A 50 -153.24 75.00 -25.01
N PHE A 51 -153.49 75.69 -23.89
CA PHE A 51 -152.55 75.77 -22.78
C PHE A 51 -152.47 74.46 -22.02
N LYS A 52 -153.58 73.74 -21.80
CA LYS A 52 -153.60 72.39 -21.20
C LYS A 52 -152.86 71.39 -22.08
N ILE A 53 -152.99 71.47 -23.41
CA ILE A 53 -152.23 70.66 -24.36
C ILE A 53 -150.73 71.00 -24.28
N LEU A 54 -150.37 72.29 -24.28
CA LEU A 54 -148.97 72.72 -24.15
C LEU A 54 -148.34 72.28 -22.82
N GLU A 55 -149.06 72.44 -21.71
CA GLU A 55 -148.63 72.04 -20.37
C GLU A 55 -148.45 70.51 -20.27
N ASN A 56 -149.38 69.73 -20.83
CA ASN A 56 -149.27 68.27 -20.88
C ASN A 56 -148.10 67.82 -21.77
N ASN A 57 -147.91 68.44 -22.94
CA ASN A 57 -146.76 68.16 -23.81
C ASN A 57 -145.44 68.44 -23.07
N LEU A 58 -145.32 69.59 -22.41
CA LEU A 58 -144.14 69.95 -21.60
C LEU A 58 -143.90 68.98 -20.43
N LYS A 59 -144.95 68.52 -19.74
CA LYS A 59 -144.83 67.47 -18.72
C LYS A 59 -144.31 66.17 -19.31
N THR A 60 -144.90 65.68 -20.41
CA THR A 60 -144.43 64.46 -21.07
C THR A 60 -143.01 64.60 -21.62
N ASP A 61 -142.60 65.77 -22.11
CA ASP A 61 -141.21 66.02 -22.51
C ASP A 61 -140.25 65.97 -21.32
N ILE A 62 -140.61 66.58 -20.17
CA ILE A 62 -139.83 66.50 -18.94
C ILE A 62 -139.72 65.05 -18.44
N GLU A 63 -140.83 64.31 -18.38
CA GLU A 63 -140.89 62.90 -18.00
C GLU A 63 -140.03 62.04 -18.94
N ASN A 64 -140.14 62.24 -20.25
CA ASN A 64 -139.30 61.57 -21.26
C ASN A 64 -137.80 61.90 -21.08
N LYS A 65 -137.44 63.16 -20.76
CA LYS A 65 -136.03 63.51 -20.47
C LYS A 65 -135.55 62.87 -19.18
N VAL A 66 -136.37 62.85 -18.12
CA VAL A 66 -136.04 62.20 -16.84
C VAL A 66 -135.78 60.72 -17.07
N GLN A 67 -136.68 59.98 -17.72
CA GLN A 67 -136.49 58.56 -18.05
C GLN A 67 -135.23 58.30 -18.90
N VAL A 68 -134.90 59.18 -19.85
CA VAL A 68 -133.67 59.09 -20.66
C VAL A 68 -132.40 59.40 -19.85
N TYR A 69 -132.48 60.16 -18.76
CA TYR A 69 -131.35 60.35 -17.85
C TYR A 69 -131.25 59.24 -16.80
N GLU A 70 -132.36 58.77 -16.25
CA GLU A 70 -132.42 57.61 -15.35
C GLU A 70 -131.84 56.36 -16.02
N THR A 71 -132.31 55.99 -17.22
CA THR A 71 -131.78 54.85 -17.98
C THR A 71 -130.29 54.97 -18.34
N LYS A 72 -129.77 56.20 -18.51
CA LYS A 72 -128.33 56.44 -18.68
C LYS A 72 -127.55 56.31 -17.37
N LEU A 73 -128.07 56.80 -16.25
CA LEU A 73 -127.47 56.62 -14.93
C LEU A 73 -127.43 55.13 -14.56
N ASP A 74 -128.50 54.40 -14.86
CA ASP A 74 -128.59 52.95 -14.73
C ASP A 74 -127.56 52.21 -15.59
N ALA A 75 -127.35 52.66 -16.84
CA ALA A 75 -126.34 52.10 -17.73
C ALA A 75 -124.92 52.34 -17.21
N PHE A 76 -124.58 53.59 -16.86
CA PHE A 76 -123.27 53.93 -16.28
C PHE A 76 -123.03 53.27 -14.92
N GLY A 77 -124.07 53.06 -14.11
CA GLY A 77 -124.00 52.28 -12.88
C GLY A 77 -123.62 50.82 -13.15
N LYS A 78 -124.28 50.18 -14.12
CA LYS A 78 -123.97 48.80 -14.55
C LYS A 78 -122.57 48.69 -15.16
N GLU A 79 -122.14 49.65 -15.97
CA GLU A 79 -120.78 49.72 -16.52
C GLU A 79 -119.73 49.88 -15.41
N LYS A 80 -119.95 50.80 -14.45
CA LYS A 80 -119.09 50.97 -13.27
C LYS A 80 -118.99 49.69 -12.44
N ASP A 81 -120.11 49.02 -12.17
CA ASP A 81 -120.13 47.77 -11.40
C ASP A 81 -119.40 46.63 -12.13
N LEU A 82 -119.51 46.55 -13.46
CA LEU A 82 -118.78 45.58 -14.28
C LEU A 82 -117.28 45.88 -14.33
N LEU A 83 -116.89 47.15 -14.46
CA LEU A 83 -115.49 47.58 -14.40
C LEU A 83 -114.89 47.32 -13.02
N GLU A 84 -115.61 47.63 -11.93
CA GLU A 84 -115.18 47.33 -10.57
C GLU A 84 -115.01 45.83 -10.33
N LYS A 85 -115.92 44.98 -10.83
CA LYS A 85 -115.77 43.51 -10.76
C LYS A 85 -114.54 43.05 -11.53
N SER A 86 -114.39 43.47 -12.78
CA SER A 86 -113.24 43.07 -13.61
C SER A 86 -111.90 43.54 -13.05
N LEU A 87 -111.85 44.70 -12.39
CA LEU A 87 -110.64 45.19 -11.71
C LEU A 87 -110.35 44.41 -10.42
N LYS A 88 -111.37 44.06 -9.63
CA LYS A 88 -111.22 43.22 -8.42
C LYS A 88 -110.77 41.80 -8.78
N GLU A 89 -111.37 41.20 -9.80
CA GLU A 89 -110.96 39.90 -10.37
C GLU A 89 -109.49 39.93 -10.82
N LYS A 90 -109.08 40.94 -11.61
CA LYS A 90 -107.68 41.11 -12.04
C LYS A 90 -106.71 41.33 -10.88
N SER A 91 -107.12 42.03 -9.81
CA SER A 91 -106.28 42.17 -8.60
C SER A 91 -106.06 40.81 -7.95
N ILE A 92 -107.14 40.04 -7.72
CA ILE A 92 -107.10 38.71 -7.11
C ILE A 92 -106.25 37.74 -7.96
N ASP A 93 -106.39 37.75 -9.28
CA ASP A 93 -105.60 36.92 -10.19
C ASP A 93 -104.11 37.29 -10.15
N MET A 94 -103.78 38.58 -10.15
CA MET A 94 -102.40 39.07 -10.04
C MET A 94 -101.79 38.75 -8.68
N GLU A 95 -102.52 38.95 -7.58
CA GLU A 95 -102.11 38.58 -6.22
C GLU A 95 -101.89 37.07 -6.09
N ALA A 96 -102.81 36.25 -6.61
CA ALA A 96 -102.67 34.80 -6.64
C ALA A 96 -101.48 34.33 -7.50
N GLN A 97 -101.18 35.03 -8.61
CA GLN A 97 -100.02 34.73 -9.44
C GLN A 97 -98.71 35.15 -8.76
N HIS A 98 -98.65 36.34 -8.15
CA HIS A 98 -97.50 36.78 -7.35
C HIS A 98 -97.23 35.83 -6.18
N LEU A 99 -98.26 35.34 -5.48
CA LEU A 99 -98.10 34.33 -4.42
C LEU A 99 -97.55 33.00 -4.95
N LYS A 100 -98.03 32.52 -6.10
CA LYS A 100 -97.48 31.31 -6.77
C LYS A 100 -96.01 31.50 -7.15
N ASP A 101 -95.63 32.65 -7.69
CA ASP A 101 -94.26 32.90 -8.15
C ASP A 101 -93.30 33.17 -6.98
N ILE A 102 -93.75 33.83 -5.90
CA ILE A 102 -93.02 33.89 -4.63
C ILE A 102 -92.79 32.49 -4.07
N GLN A 103 -93.77 31.59 -4.14
CA GLN A 103 -93.61 30.21 -3.67
C GLN A 103 -92.61 29.42 -4.54
N LYS A 104 -92.70 29.50 -5.87
CA LYS A 104 -91.69 28.91 -6.78
C LYS A 104 -90.28 29.43 -6.49
N LEU A 105 -90.11 30.73 -6.25
CA LEU A 105 -88.82 31.33 -5.91
C LEU A 105 -88.28 30.82 -4.57
N LYS A 106 -89.14 30.67 -3.55
CA LYS A 106 -88.77 30.02 -2.27
C LYS A 106 -88.34 28.58 -2.48
N ASP A 107 -89.08 27.80 -3.27
CA ASP A 107 -88.79 26.37 -3.48
C ASP A 107 -87.51 26.15 -4.30
N LEU A 108 -87.28 26.97 -5.34
CA LEU A 108 -86.02 26.99 -6.10
C LEU A 108 -84.83 27.42 -5.22
N HIS A 109 -85.00 28.44 -4.37
CA HIS A 109 -83.96 28.85 -3.43
C HIS A 109 -83.66 27.76 -2.39
N ASN A 110 -84.71 27.13 -1.82
CA ASN A 110 -84.57 26.00 -0.90
C ASN A 110 -83.87 24.80 -1.55
N LEU A 111 -84.14 24.51 -2.82
CA LEU A 111 -83.48 23.47 -3.59
C LEU A 111 -82.00 23.81 -3.83
N SER A 112 -81.70 25.05 -4.24
CA SER A 112 -80.34 25.53 -4.46
C SER A 112 -79.50 25.53 -3.17
N VAL A 113 -80.08 25.94 -2.03
CA VAL A 113 -79.42 25.88 -0.72
C VAL A 113 -79.20 24.44 -0.25
N LYS A 114 -80.12 23.51 -0.55
CA LYS A 114 -79.90 22.07 -0.29
C LYS A 114 -78.77 21.51 -1.14
N GLN A 115 -78.73 21.83 -2.44
CA GLN A 115 -77.67 21.38 -3.34
C GLN A 115 -76.30 21.91 -2.88
N MET A 116 -76.15 23.21 -2.67
CA MET A 116 -74.89 23.80 -2.18
C MET A 116 -74.43 23.21 -0.84
N LYS A 117 -75.36 22.85 0.06
CA LYS A 117 -75.02 22.12 1.29
C LYS A 117 -74.52 20.71 1.01
N GLN A 118 -75.19 19.94 0.15
CA GLN A 118 -74.73 18.60 -0.25
C GLN A 118 -73.35 18.67 -0.93
N ASP A 119 -73.16 19.57 -1.90
CA ASP A 119 -71.90 19.72 -2.62
C ASP A 119 -70.72 20.03 -1.67
N HIS A 120 -70.99 20.83 -0.62
CA HIS A 120 -70.05 21.15 0.44
C HIS A 120 -69.80 19.98 1.41
N GLU A 121 -70.85 19.27 1.83
CA GLU A 121 -70.77 18.05 2.65
C GLU A 121 -69.90 16.98 1.96
N GLU A 122 -70.13 16.77 0.66
CA GLU A 122 -69.31 15.90 -0.17
C GLU A 122 -67.87 16.42 -0.34
N ALA A 123 -67.67 17.73 -0.45
CA ALA A 123 -66.33 18.32 -0.51
C ALA A 123 -65.55 18.11 0.80
N LEU A 124 -66.20 18.25 1.95
CA LEU A 124 -65.64 17.93 3.26
C LEU A 124 -65.32 16.43 3.40
N GLN A 125 -66.20 15.54 2.90
CA GLN A 125 -65.92 14.11 2.86
C GLN A 125 -64.74 13.75 1.94
N ARG A 126 -64.63 14.39 0.77
CA ARG A 126 -63.48 14.24 -0.13
C ARG A 126 -62.18 14.73 0.54
N LEU A 127 -62.22 15.89 1.18
CA LEU A 127 -61.08 16.48 1.90
C LEU A 127 -60.62 15.60 3.07
N ASN A 128 -61.56 15.08 3.88
CA ASN A 128 -61.23 14.19 5.00
C ASN A 128 -60.55 12.90 4.50
N ARG A 129 -61.08 12.26 3.44
CA ARG A 129 -60.46 11.06 2.84
C ARG A 129 -59.04 11.32 2.33
N LEU A 130 -58.81 12.48 1.70
CA LEU A 130 -57.46 12.89 1.28
C LEU A 130 -56.53 13.10 2.48
N LYS A 131 -56.99 13.81 3.52
CA LYS A 131 -56.24 14.03 4.76
C LYS A 131 -55.92 12.71 5.49
N ASP A 132 -56.82 11.73 5.47
CA ASP A 132 -56.57 10.40 6.04
C ASP A 132 -55.55 9.61 5.20
N GLN A 133 -55.63 9.68 3.87
CA GLN A 133 -54.63 9.09 2.96
C GLN A 133 -53.24 9.74 3.10
N GLU A 134 -53.18 11.06 3.29
CA GLU A 134 -51.92 11.78 3.60
C GLU A 134 -51.35 11.32 4.94
N VAL A 135 -52.17 11.14 5.97
CA VAL A 135 -51.74 10.60 7.27
C VAL A 135 -51.23 9.16 7.14
N GLU A 136 -51.92 8.29 6.39
CA GLU A 136 -51.45 6.93 6.11
C GLU A 136 -50.12 6.91 5.34
N ALA A 137 -49.95 7.78 4.34
CA ALA A 137 -48.70 7.93 3.59
C ALA A 137 -47.56 8.46 4.47
N ILE A 138 -47.83 9.42 5.37
CA ILE A 138 -46.87 9.96 6.34
C ILE A 138 -46.49 8.89 7.38
N LEU A 139 -47.44 8.11 7.88
CA LEU A 139 -47.16 7.00 8.80
C LEU A 139 -46.37 5.87 8.13
N SER A 140 -46.68 5.54 6.88
CA SER A 140 -45.95 4.56 6.07
C SER A 140 -44.51 5.01 5.78
N THR A 141 -44.32 6.25 5.33
CA THR A 141 -42.98 6.82 5.10
C THR A 141 -42.20 6.99 6.42
N GLN A 142 -42.85 7.30 7.54
CA GLN A 142 -42.22 7.29 8.86
C GLN A 142 -41.84 5.86 9.30
N ALA A 143 -42.66 4.84 9.02
CA ALA A 143 -42.32 3.44 9.29
C ALA A 143 -41.13 2.96 8.45
N HIS A 144 -41.10 3.31 7.15
CA HIS A 144 -39.94 3.09 6.28
C HIS A 144 -38.70 3.84 6.78
N SER A 145 -38.83 5.10 7.20
CA SER A 145 -37.74 5.89 7.78
C SER A 145 -37.18 5.25 9.05
N ARG A 146 -38.03 4.80 9.98
CA ARG A 146 -37.59 4.04 11.17
C ARG A 146 -36.95 2.71 10.81
N SER A 147 -37.45 2.00 9.78
CA SER A 147 -36.82 0.76 9.30
C SER A 147 -35.45 1.02 8.68
N LEU A 148 -35.28 2.11 7.94
CA LEU A 148 -33.99 2.52 7.38
C LEU A 148 -33.02 2.97 8.48
N GLN A 149 -33.49 3.66 9.51
CA GLN A 149 -32.68 3.99 10.69
C GLN A 149 -32.22 2.71 11.40
N ASN A 150 -33.14 1.78 11.72
CA ASN A 150 -32.79 0.50 12.34
C ASN A 150 -31.79 -0.32 11.50
N LEU A 151 -31.81 -0.19 10.17
CA LEU A 151 -30.83 -0.82 9.27
C LEU A 151 -29.49 -0.06 9.24
N ALA A 152 -29.50 1.28 9.33
CA ALA A 152 -28.30 2.09 9.46
C ALA A 152 -27.60 1.82 10.80
N ASP A 153 -28.33 1.79 11.91
CA ASP A 153 -27.84 1.46 13.25
C ASP A 153 -27.23 0.04 13.28
N GLN A 154 -27.87 -0.92 12.59
CA GLN A 154 -27.32 -2.27 12.41
C GLN A 154 -26.07 -2.28 11.54
N LEU A 155 -25.99 -1.47 10.47
CA LEU A 155 -24.79 -1.35 9.65
C LEU A 155 -23.64 -0.66 10.41
N GLU A 156 -23.92 0.32 11.27
CA GLU A 156 -22.93 0.93 12.17
C GLU A 156 -22.43 -0.08 13.22
N ALA A 157 -23.34 -0.86 13.83
CA ALA A 157 -22.96 -1.96 14.72
C ALA A 157 -22.11 -3.03 14.00
N ARG A 158 -22.49 -3.45 12.78
CA ARG A 158 -21.71 -4.43 12.00
C ARG A 158 -20.38 -3.87 11.49
N THR A 159 -20.29 -2.59 11.12
CA THR A 159 -19.02 -2.00 10.68
C THR A 159 -18.07 -1.74 11.84
N THR A 160 -18.59 -1.39 13.02
CA THR A 160 -17.76 -1.32 14.25
C THR A 160 -17.35 -2.72 14.74
N GLU A 161 -18.20 -3.74 14.65
CA GLU A 161 -17.78 -5.14 14.85
C GLU A 161 -16.67 -5.56 13.87
N LEU A 162 -16.82 -5.26 12.57
CA LEU A 162 -15.81 -5.56 11.55
C LEU A 162 -14.50 -4.81 11.77
N ALA A 163 -14.53 -3.53 12.16
CA ALA A 163 -13.33 -2.77 12.50
C ALA A 163 -12.62 -3.36 13.73
N ASN A 164 -13.37 -3.77 14.76
CA ASN A 164 -12.82 -4.45 15.93
C ASN A 164 -12.25 -5.84 15.61
N LEU A 165 -12.85 -6.57 14.66
CA LEU A 165 -12.33 -7.84 14.15
C LEU A 165 -11.06 -7.63 13.32
N GLN A 166 -11.04 -6.63 12.44
CA GLN A 166 -9.87 -6.25 11.66
C GLN A 166 -8.70 -5.87 12.59
N ALA A 167 -8.93 -5.01 13.57
CA ALA A 167 -7.90 -4.63 14.55
C ALA A 167 -7.32 -5.85 15.29
N LYS A 168 -8.18 -6.80 15.72
CA LYS A 168 -7.73 -8.06 16.36
C LYS A 168 -6.97 -8.98 15.41
N VAL A 169 -7.35 -9.04 14.13
CA VAL A 169 -6.63 -9.81 13.10
C VAL A 169 -5.29 -9.17 12.77
N GLU A 170 -5.23 -7.84 12.68
CA GLU A 170 -3.98 -7.09 12.50
C GLU A 170 -3.06 -7.24 13.71
N GLU A 171 -3.57 -7.11 14.94
CA GLU A 171 -2.80 -7.36 16.17
C GLU A 171 -2.24 -8.79 16.21
N ARG A 172 -3.08 -9.80 15.92
CA ARG A 172 -2.66 -11.20 15.85
C ARG A 172 -1.61 -11.43 14.77
N ASN A 173 -1.78 -10.86 13.58
CA ASN A 173 -0.82 -10.95 12.49
C ASN A 173 0.50 -10.25 12.85
N GLN A 174 0.45 -9.08 13.49
CA GLN A 174 1.64 -8.40 14.00
C GLN A 174 2.34 -9.22 15.09
N ALA A 175 1.60 -9.86 16.01
CA ALA A 175 2.15 -10.76 17.02
C ALA A 175 2.87 -11.96 16.36
N THR A 176 2.21 -12.66 15.44
CA THR A 176 2.82 -13.76 14.67
C THR A 176 4.01 -13.30 13.81
N LEU A 177 4.03 -12.06 13.31
CA LEU A 177 5.20 -11.49 12.64
C LEU A 177 6.34 -11.15 13.61
N ARG A 178 6.05 -10.68 14.82
CA ARG A 178 7.05 -10.47 15.89
C ARG A 178 7.66 -11.80 16.33
N GLU A 179 6.84 -12.82 16.55
CA GLU A 179 7.26 -14.20 16.87
C GLU A 179 8.15 -14.79 15.76
N LYS A 180 7.72 -14.69 14.49
CA LYS A 180 8.51 -15.16 13.34
C LYS A 180 9.85 -14.41 13.21
N ARG A 181 9.88 -13.10 13.45
CA ARG A 181 11.13 -12.32 13.47
C ARG A 181 12.04 -12.77 14.60
N ALA A 182 11.55 -12.87 15.84
CA ALA A 182 12.33 -13.35 16.97
C ALA A 182 12.90 -14.76 16.75
N LEU A 183 12.13 -15.65 16.10
CA LEU A 183 12.58 -16.99 15.69
C LEU A 183 13.63 -16.97 14.57
N LEU A 184 13.52 -16.05 13.60
CA LEU A 184 14.56 -15.84 12.60
C LEU A 184 15.83 -15.27 13.25
N ASP A 185 15.70 -14.33 14.18
CA ASP A 185 16.84 -13.78 14.91
C ASP A 185 17.54 -14.85 15.76
N THR A 186 16.83 -15.79 16.39
CA THR A 186 17.48 -16.90 17.10
C THR A 186 18.16 -17.85 16.14
N LYS A 187 17.50 -18.23 15.03
CA LYS A 187 18.13 -19.02 13.95
C LYS A 187 19.38 -18.35 13.39
N GLU A 188 19.37 -17.03 13.21
CA GLU A 188 20.55 -16.28 12.78
C GLU A 188 21.66 -16.27 13.84
N ARG A 189 21.33 -16.11 15.13
CA ARG A 189 22.33 -16.20 16.22
C ARG A 189 22.93 -17.60 16.28
N ASP A 190 22.13 -18.65 16.14
CA ASP A 190 22.58 -20.04 16.10
C ASP A 190 23.49 -20.30 14.89
N LEU A 191 23.09 -19.86 13.69
CA LEU A 191 23.88 -19.97 12.47
C LEU A 191 25.20 -19.18 12.57
N LYS A 192 25.17 -17.96 13.10
CA LYS A 192 26.37 -17.15 13.37
C LYS A 192 27.26 -17.81 14.42
N ALA A 193 26.70 -18.45 15.45
CA ALA A 193 27.48 -19.20 16.44
C ALA A 193 28.14 -20.46 15.84
N LEU A 194 27.44 -21.17 14.96
CA LEU A 194 27.98 -22.32 14.22
C LEU A 194 29.04 -21.89 13.20
N GLN A 195 28.83 -20.80 12.47
CA GLN A 195 29.82 -20.21 11.56
C GLN A 195 31.08 -19.79 12.33
N ASN A 196 30.94 -18.99 13.39
CA ASN A 196 32.07 -18.60 14.26
C ASN A 196 32.78 -19.81 14.90
N ARG A 197 32.11 -20.97 15.05
CA ARG A 197 32.74 -22.21 15.51
C ARG A 197 33.51 -22.88 14.37
N LEU A 198 32.93 -22.96 13.17
CA LEU A 198 33.59 -23.52 11.99
C LEU A 198 34.81 -22.69 11.57
N GLU A 199 34.70 -21.35 11.58
CA GLU A 199 35.80 -20.42 11.32
C GLU A 199 36.95 -20.66 12.29
N ARG A 200 36.69 -20.76 13.60
CA ARG A 200 37.72 -21.16 14.57
C ARG A 200 38.29 -22.55 14.31
N GLN A 201 37.48 -23.53 13.93
CA GLN A 201 37.98 -24.87 13.59
C GLN A 201 38.81 -24.88 12.28
N LEU A 202 38.65 -23.89 11.41
CA LEU A 202 39.48 -23.66 10.23
C LEU A 202 40.76 -22.90 10.59
N GLU A 203 40.68 -21.85 11.42
CA GLU A 203 41.85 -21.18 12.03
C GLU A 203 42.72 -22.21 12.77
N ASP A 204 42.14 -22.94 13.74
CA ASP A 204 42.78 -24.02 14.49
C ASP A 204 43.45 -25.05 13.55
N GLY A 205 42.74 -25.45 12.47
CA GLY A 205 43.21 -26.46 11.51
C GLY A 205 44.30 -25.97 10.55
N ASP A 206 44.24 -24.71 10.12
CA ASP A 206 45.29 -24.07 9.32
C ASP A 206 46.52 -23.75 10.17
N GLU A 207 46.32 -23.31 11.42
CA GLU A 207 47.38 -23.10 12.39
C GLU A 207 48.06 -24.44 12.78
N GLU A 208 47.34 -25.57 12.79
CA GLU A 208 47.91 -26.94 12.86
C GLU A 208 48.64 -27.38 11.60
N ARG A 209 48.05 -27.19 10.42
CA ARG A 209 48.71 -27.41 9.12
C ARG A 209 50.04 -26.66 9.05
N ASN A 210 50.06 -25.43 9.54
CA ASN A 210 51.22 -24.55 9.61
C ASN A 210 52.27 -24.98 10.65
N ARG A 211 51.87 -25.41 11.86
CA ARG A 211 52.78 -26.08 12.84
C ARG A 211 53.49 -27.26 12.19
N LEU A 212 52.72 -28.13 11.51
CA LEU A 212 53.25 -29.31 10.82
C LEU A 212 54.17 -28.93 9.65
N GLN A 213 53.86 -27.91 8.85
CA GLN A 213 54.77 -27.40 7.81
C GLN A 213 56.09 -26.88 8.41
N GLN A 214 56.05 -26.13 9.52
CA GLN A 214 57.27 -25.71 10.23
C GLN A 214 58.04 -26.86 10.89
N LEU A 215 57.40 -28.00 11.17
CA LEU A 215 58.07 -29.21 11.63
C LEU A 215 58.72 -29.96 10.45
N VAL A 216 57.99 -30.12 9.33
CA VAL A 216 58.48 -30.71 8.08
C VAL A 216 59.70 -29.95 7.56
N LEU A 217 59.61 -28.64 7.36
CA LEU A 217 60.75 -27.80 6.92
C LEU A 217 61.98 -27.95 7.84
N ARG A 218 61.76 -28.17 9.14
CA ARG A 218 62.82 -28.34 10.14
C ARG A 218 63.42 -29.75 10.16
N LEU A 219 62.65 -30.76 9.73
CA LEU A 219 63.11 -32.11 9.48
C LEU A 219 63.84 -32.21 8.14
N GLU A 220 63.32 -31.57 7.09
CA GLU A 220 63.96 -31.43 5.77
C GLU A 220 65.32 -30.73 5.89
N ASN A 221 65.40 -29.60 6.61
CA ASN A 221 66.68 -28.93 6.88
C ASN A 221 67.65 -29.81 7.70
N ARG A 222 67.16 -30.69 8.58
CA ARG A 222 68.00 -31.66 9.32
C ARG A 222 68.48 -32.80 8.43
N LEU A 223 67.61 -33.32 7.55
CA LEU A 223 67.96 -34.35 6.57
C LEU A 223 68.94 -33.82 5.53
N GLN A 224 68.76 -32.59 5.05
CA GLN A 224 69.68 -31.94 4.13
C GLN A 224 71.05 -31.70 4.78
N LYS A 225 71.10 -31.24 6.04
CA LYS A 225 72.37 -31.15 6.79
C LYS A 225 73.04 -32.49 7.01
N SER A 226 72.29 -33.51 7.44
CA SER A 226 72.82 -34.86 7.59
C SER A 226 73.26 -35.48 6.26
N ALA A 227 72.66 -35.08 5.14
CA ALA A 227 73.09 -35.45 3.80
C ALA A 227 74.39 -34.73 3.40
N THR A 228 74.52 -33.42 3.63
CA THR A 228 75.78 -32.69 3.35
C THR A 228 76.92 -33.13 4.26
N GLU A 229 76.66 -33.32 5.56
CA GLU A 229 77.60 -33.92 6.52
C GLU A 229 78.02 -35.34 6.06
N GLY A 230 77.06 -36.14 5.58
CA GLY A 230 77.31 -37.46 5.01
C GLY A 230 78.00 -37.46 3.63
N GLU A 231 77.98 -36.35 2.89
CA GLU A 231 78.72 -36.15 1.64
C GLU A 231 80.15 -35.65 1.94
N GLU A 232 80.32 -34.78 2.93
CA GLU A 232 81.61 -34.36 3.49
C GLU A 232 82.38 -35.57 4.07
N ASP A 233 81.74 -36.37 4.92
CA ASP A 233 82.30 -37.66 5.42
C ASP A 233 82.71 -38.59 4.27
N ARG A 234 81.88 -38.69 3.21
CA ARG A 234 82.21 -39.51 2.02
C ARG A 234 83.36 -38.93 1.22
N TRP A 235 83.52 -37.61 1.20
CA TRP A 235 84.62 -36.94 0.51
C TRP A 235 85.93 -37.08 1.29
N ASP A 236 85.91 -36.89 2.60
CA ASP A 236 87.06 -37.11 3.48
C ASP A 236 87.47 -38.58 3.52
N VAL A 237 86.53 -39.52 3.58
CA VAL A 237 86.83 -40.96 3.41
C VAL A 237 87.41 -41.25 2.02
N GLN A 238 86.97 -40.57 0.95
CA GLN A 238 87.59 -40.70 -0.37
C GLN A 238 89.01 -40.10 -0.41
N GLN A 239 89.24 -38.95 0.23
CA GLN A 239 90.55 -38.30 0.32
C GLN A 239 91.54 -39.13 1.14
N LEU A 240 91.11 -39.65 2.30
CA LEU A 240 91.87 -40.59 3.12
C LEU A 240 92.15 -41.89 2.37
N LYS A 241 91.17 -42.44 1.63
CA LYS A 241 91.35 -43.62 0.78
C LYS A 241 92.31 -43.35 -0.40
N ALA A 242 92.36 -42.12 -0.92
CA ALA A 242 93.34 -41.71 -1.92
C ALA A 242 94.75 -41.59 -1.31
N ARG A 243 94.89 -40.93 -0.16
CA ARG A 243 96.16 -40.84 0.60
C ARG A 243 96.67 -42.23 0.99
N LEU A 244 95.81 -43.11 1.50
CA LEU A 244 96.14 -44.50 1.82
C LEU A 244 96.51 -45.30 0.57
N LYS A 245 95.85 -45.11 -0.59
CA LYS A 245 96.28 -45.73 -1.85
C LYS A 245 97.67 -45.26 -2.30
N VAL A 246 98.03 -43.99 -2.07
CA VAL A 246 99.38 -43.48 -2.38
C VAL A 246 100.41 -44.04 -1.40
N GLN A 247 100.11 -44.07 -0.10
CA GLN A 247 100.98 -44.69 0.90
C GLN A 247 101.13 -46.21 0.68
N GLN A 248 100.05 -46.91 0.31
CA GLN A 248 100.10 -48.32 -0.04
C GLN A 248 100.94 -48.54 -1.29
N LYS A 249 100.78 -47.75 -2.36
CA LYS A 249 101.66 -47.82 -3.54
C LYS A 249 103.12 -47.60 -3.17
N TYR A 250 103.41 -46.59 -2.34
CA TYR A 250 104.77 -46.32 -1.87
C TYR A 250 105.35 -47.49 -1.08
N LEU A 251 104.56 -48.11 -0.19
CA LEU A 251 104.95 -49.32 0.54
C LEU A 251 105.10 -50.54 -0.39
N ASP A 252 104.22 -50.73 -1.37
CA ASP A 252 104.32 -51.79 -2.38
C ASP A 252 105.56 -51.60 -3.27
N GLU A 253 105.95 -50.35 -3.54
CA GLU A 253 107.17 -49.97 -4.25
C GLU A 253 108.42 -50.18 -3.38
N GLU A 254 108.39 -49.85 -2.08
CA GLU A 254 109.46 -50.21 -1.14
C GLU A 254 109.58 -51.74 -0.96
N TYR A 255 108.47 -52.47 -0.85
CA TYR A 255 108.46 -53.93 -0.79
C TYR A 255 109.01 -54.56 -2.07
N LYS A 256 108.72 -54.01 -3.25
CA LYS A 256 109.35 -54.43 -4.51
C LYS A 256 110.84 -54.12 -4.50
N LEU A 257 111.26 -52.88 -4.24
CA LEU A 257 112.67 -52.51 -4.16
C LEU A 257 113.46 -53.35 -3.15
N LYS A 258 112.81 -53.80 -2.06
CA LYS A 258 113.36 -54.73 -1.07
C LYS A 258 113.36 -56.18 -1.54
N MET A 259 112.35 -56.66 -2.25
CA MET A 259 112.38 -57.98 -2.87
C MET A 259 113.43 -58.04 -3.99
N ASP A 260 113.49 -57.06 -4.88
CA ASP A 260 114.54 -56.91 -5.88
C ASP A 260 115.93 -56.85 -5.22
N GLN A 261 116.06 -56.20 -4.05
CA GLN A 261 117.30 -56.18 -3.27
C GLN A 261 117.64 -57.59 -2.74
N ILE A 262 116.66 -58.29 -2.15
CA ILE A 262 116.80 -59.65 -1.64
C ILE A 262 117.11 -60.64 -2.78
N GLU A 263 116.55 -60.45 -3.98
CA GLU A 263 116.85 -61.26 -5.15
C GLU A 263 118.25 -60.98 -5.68
N ARG A 264 118.66 -59.71 -5.80
CA ARG A 264 120.06 -59.34 -6.09
C ARG A 264 121.05 -59.83 -5.02
N GLU A 265 120.63 -59.97 -3.77
CA GLU A 265 121.43 -60.56 -2.68
C GLU A 265 121.45 -62.09 -2.73
N LYS A 266 120.35 -62.76 -3.10
CA LYS A 266 120.30 -64.21 -3.40
C LYS A 266 121.17 -64.55 -4.61
N GLU A 267 121.10 -63.79 -5.69
CA GLU A 267 121.95 -63.97 -6.88
C GLU A 267 123.43 -63.83 -6.50
N LYS A 268 123.80 -62.79 -5.74
CA LYS A 268 125.18 -62.64 -5.21
C LYS A 268 125.57 -63.80 -4.30
N LEU A 269 124.68 -64.25 -3.42
CA LEU A 269 124.94 -65.42 -2.56
C LEU A 269 125.09 -66.70 -3.36
N GLN A 270 124.34 -66.88 -4.45
CA GLN A 270 124.42 -68.06 -5.32
C GLN A 270 125.65 -68.00 -6.24
N ILE A 271 126.06 -66.82 -6.71
CA ILE A 271 127.36 -66.59 -7.37
C ILE A 271 128.50 -66.88 -6.39
N ASN A 272 128.43 -66.39 -5.16
CA ASN A 272 129.44 -66.66 -4.12
C ASN A 272 129.45 -68.13 -3.71
N GLN A 273 128.29 -68.81 -3.67
CA GLN A 273 128.20 -70.25 -3.42
C GLN A 273 128.82 -71.04 -4.57
N ASN A 274 128.58 -70.64 -5.83
CA ASN A 274 129.20 -71.24 -6.99
C ASN A 274 130.72 -70.98 -7.04
N SER A 275 131.17 -69.78 -6.63
CA SER A 275 132.61 -69.46 -6.45
C SER A 275 133.22 -70.34 -5.38
N LEU A 276 132.63 -70.41 -4.18
CA LEU A 276 133.09 -71.25 -3.08
C LEU A 276 133.09 -72.74 -3.44
N LEU A 277 132.14 -73.22 -4.25
CA LEU A 277 132.12 -74.59 -4.77
C LEU A 277 133.19 -74.82 -5.86
N GLN A 278 133.50 -73.81 -6.69
CA GLN A 278 134.64 -73.86 -7.62
C GLN A 278 135.97 -73.83 -6.87
N GLU A 279 136.12 -72.95 -5.88
CA GLU A 279 137.28 -72.85 -4.99
C GLU A 279 137.47 -74.14 -4.20
N GLN A 280 136.43 -74.73 -3.60
CA GLN A 280 136.51 -76.05 -2.97
C GLN A 280 136.90 -77.14 -3.97
N LYS A 281 136.43 -77.07 -5.21
CA LYS A 281 136.80 -78.05 -6.26
C LYS A 281 138.25 -77.87 -6.73
N ILE A 282 138.74 -76.64 -6.79
CA ILE A 282 140.15 -76.30 -7.05
C ILE A 282 141.03 -76.74 -5.88
N VAL A 283 140.63 -76.46 -4.63
CA VAL A 283 141.36 -76.88 -3.41
C VAL A 283 141.32 -78.40 -3.24
N LEU A 284 140.27 -79.11 -3.68
CA LEU A 284 140.24 -80.57 -3.72
C LEU A 284 141.12 -81.16 -4.83
N LEU A 285 141.23 -80.48 -5.98
CA LEU A 285 142.21 -80.83 -7.02
C LEU A 285 143.63 -80.57 -6.52
N GLN A 286 143.91 -79.42 -5.91
CA GLN A 286 145.18 -79.09 -5.28
C GLN A 286 145.51 -80.05 -4.13
N LEU A 287 144.55 -80.48 -3.30
CA LEU A 287 144.77 -81.53 -2.30
C LEU A 287 145.02 -82.91 -2.91
N ALA A 288 144.50 -83.21 -4.11
CA ALA A 288 144.81 -84.45 -4.83
C ALA A 288 146.20 -84.38 -5.47
N GLU A 289 146.57 -83.23 -6.05
CA GLU A 289 147.87 -82.94 -6.63
C GLU A 289 148.96 -82.88 -5.54
N GLU A 290 148.72 -82.20 -4.42
CA GLU A 290 149.58 -82.21 -3.23
C GLU A 290 149.65 -83.59 -2.59
N ARG A 291 148.56 -84.38 -2.52
CA ARG A 291 148.67 -85.78 -2.10
C ARG A 291 149.52 -86.60 -3.06
N GLN A 292 149.49 -86.32 -4.36
CA GLN A 292 150.37 -86.94 -5.33
C GLN A 292 151.82 -86.45 -5.19
N GLN A 293 152.01 -85.15 -4.91
CA GLN A 293 153.29 -84.48 -4.66
C GLN A 293 153.94 -85.06 -3.40
N ILE A 294 153.23 -85.07 -2.27
CA ILE A 294 153.59 -85.72 -1.00
C ILE A 294 153.82 -87.22 -1.21
N THR A 295 153.15 -87.90 -2.15
CA THR A 295 153.48 -89.30 -2.46
C THR A 295 154.80 -89.43 -3.23
N ARG A 296 155.12 -88.50 -4.14
CA ARG A 296 156.43 -88.43 -4.82
C ARG A 296 157.55 -88.08 -3.83
N GLU A 297 157.37 -87.01 -3.06
CA GLU A 297 158.28 -86.55 -2.00
C GLU A 297 158.44 -87.59 -0.89
N LYS A 298 157.38 -88.34 -0.53
CA LYS A 298 157.48 -89.48 0.39
C LYS A 298 158.29 -90.63 -0.20
N ASN A 299 158.19 -90.91 -1.50
CA ASN A 299 159.03 -91.93 -2.14
C ASN A 299 160.51 -91.47 -2.18
N GLU A 300 160.77 -90.19 -2.39
CA GLU A 300 162.12 -89.60 -2.31
C GLU A 300 162.65 -89.56 -0.87
N LEU A 301 161.82 -89.22 0.12
CA LEU A 301 162.14 -89.32 1.54
C LEU A 301 162.27 -90.77 2.02
N GLU A 302 161.60 -91.75 1.41
CA GLU A 302 161.81 -93.18 1.67
C GLU A 302 163.07 -93.72 0.99
N PHE A 303 163.56 -93.07 -0.07
CA PHE A 303 164.88 -93.31 -0.67
C PHE A 303 166.00 -92.72 0.22
N ILE A 304 165.85 -91.48 0.67
CA ILE A 304 166.77 -90.82 1.61
C ILE A 304 166.75 -91.51 2.99
N SER A 305 165.57 -91.89 3.50
CA SER A 305 165.43 -92.59 4.78
C SER A 305 165.96 -94.02 4.73
N ARG A 306 165.93 -94.71 3.58
CA ARG A 306 166.68 -95.95 3.38
C ARG A 306 168.17 -95.73 3.61
N LYS A 307 168.72 -94.67 3.00
CA LYS A 307 170.14 -94.30 3.10
C LYS A 307 170.59 -93.94 4.52
N VAL A 308 169.72 -93.38 5.36
CA VAL A 308 170.01 -93.09 6.78
C VAL A 308 169.80 -94.31 7.69
N LYS A 309 168.84 -95.19 7.38
CA LYS A 309 168.55 -96.40 8.17
C LYS A 309 169.61 -97.50 8.03
N GLU A 310 170.46 -97.46 7.00
CA GLU A 310 171.65 -98.33 6.91
C GLU A 310 172.75 -97.98 7.93
N ASP A 311 172.76 -96.74 8.44
CA ASP A 311 173.75 -96.25 9.41
C ASP A 311 173.28 -96.37 10.86
N GLU A 312 172.03 -96.00 11.19
CA GLU A 312 171.53 -96.07 12.58
C GLU A 312 171.20 -97.50 13.08
N ALA A 313 170.93 -98.45 12.18
CA ALA A 313 170.47 -99.80 12.53
C ALA A 313 171.52 -100.71 13.23
N LYS A 314 172.68 -100.16 13.62
CA LYS A 314 173.80 -100.90 14.22
C LYS A 314 173.93 -100.81 15.75
N PHE A 315 173.02 -100.14 16.48
CA PHE A 315 173.22 -99.90 17.94
C PHE A 315 172.06 -100.21 18.93
N ASN A 316 170.80 -99.85 18.66
CA ASN A 316 169.77 -99.76 19.73
C ASN A 316 168.92 -101.03 19.97
N VAL A 317 169.26 -101.84 20.99
CA VAL A 317 168.74 -103.23 21.19
C VAL A 317 168.16 -103.51 22.62
N LYS A 318 167.67 -102.53 23.44
CA LYS A 318 167.26 -102.71 24.89
C LYS A 318 166.08 -101.76 25.37
N LYS A 319 164.90 -102.17 25.99
CA LYS A 319 163.64 -101.28 26.13
C LYS A 319 162.59 -101.19 27.36
N LEU A 320 161.41 -101.89 27.42
CA LEU A 320 159.99 -101.44 27.79
C LEU A 320 159.36 -101.49 29.27
N LYS A 321 158.20 -100.76 29.56
CA LYS A 321 157.04 -100.90 30.58
C LYS A 321 156.13 -99.59 30.68
N GLU A 322 154.97 -99.32 31.39
CA GLU A 322 153.65 -99.94 31.87
C GLU A 322 152.59 -98.87 32.48
N GLU A 323 151.28 -99.17 32.80
CA GLU A 323 150.09 -98.21 32.96
C GLU A 323 149.04 -98.30 34.19
N SER A 324 147.86 -97.57 34.24
CA SER A 324 146.89 -97.39 35.42
C SER A 324 145.34 -96.99 35.20
N PHE A 325 144.48 -96.69 36.25
CA PHE A 325 142.93 -96.61 36.24
C PHE A 325 142.15 -95.89 37.46
N ILE A 326 140.82 -95.47 37.39
CA ILE A 326 139.68 -95.29 38.45
C ILE A 326 138.55 -94.14 38.25
N GLU A 327 137.24 -94.25 38.72
CA GLU A 327 136.10 -93.20 38.67
C GLU A 327 134.77 -93.42 39.58
N LYS A 328 133.84 -92.42 39.88
CA LYS A 328 132.33 -92.53 40.28
C LYS A 328 131.45 -91.26 40.75
N GLN A 329 130.06 -91.34 40.86
CA GLN A 329 128.98 -90.60 41.71
C GLN A 329 127.86 -89.57 41.15
N LYS A 330 126.64 -89.36 41.80
CA LYS A 330 125.45 -88.43 41.42
C LYS A 330 124.22 -88.24 42.45
N LEU A 331 123.32 -87.17 42.41
CA LEU A 331 121.99 -86.96 43.18
C LEU A 331 120.98 -85.78 42.72
N PHE A 332 119.67 -85.64 43.17
CA PHE A 332 118.63 -84.50 42.95
C PHE A 332 117.13 -84.66 43.51
N ILE A 333 116.29 -83.61 43.91
CA ILE A 333 114.74 -83.60 44.10
C ILE A 333 113.91 -82.24 44.45
N GLN A 334 112.52 -82.17 44.30
CA GLN A 334 111.36 -81.43 45.03
C GLN A 334 110.53 -80.07 44.67
N GLN A 335 109.15 -80.08 44.79
CA GLN A 335 108.08 -79.14 45.41
C GLN A 335 107.29 -77.89 44.78
N GLU A 336 105.95 -77.63 45.09
CA GLU A 336 105.00 -76.48 44.68
C GLU A 336 103.57 -76.35 45.44
N GLU A 337 102.77 -75.21 45.48
CA GLU A 337 101.27 -75.07 45.92
C GLU A 337 100.46 -73.66 45.88
N SER A 338 99.08 -73.66 45.81
CA SER A 338 97.96 -72.73 46.33
C SER A 338 97.27 -71.51 45.56
N ARG A 339 95.90 -71.29 45.63
CA ARG A 339 95.09 -70.22 44.91
C ARG A 339 93.56 -70.04 45.29
N LEU A 340 92.94 -68.82 45.21
CA LEU A 340 91.57 -68.44 44.63
C LEU A 340 90.80 -67.19 45.23
N LEU A 341 89.76 -66.69 44.49
CA LEU A 341 88.40 -66.19 44.94
C LEU A 341 87.92 -64.70 44.66
N SER A 342 86.61 -64.52 44.31
CA SER A 342 85.66 -63.36 44.55
C SER A 342 85.23 -62.39 43.39
N GLU A 343 83.90 -62.21 43.12
CA GLU A 343 83.31 -61.43 41.97
C GLU A 343 81.75 -61.25 42.03
N LYS A 344 81.09 -60.05 42.02
CA LYS A 344 79.58 -59.96 42.07
C LYS A 344 78.71 -58.72 41.62
N ASN A 345 79.05 -57.44 41.85
CA ASN A 345 78.02 -56.38 42.14
C ASN A 345 77.58 -55.35 41.04
N ASN A 346 77.22 -55.72 39.81
CA ASN A 346 77.21 -54.76 38.66
C ASN A 346 75.90 -54.14 38.07
N LEU A 347 74.67 -54.49 38.48
CA LEU A 347 73.45 -54.22 37.66
C LEU A 347 72.41 -53.27 38.30
N LYS A 348 72.41 -51.95 37.99
CA LYS A 348 71.38 -51.02 38.56
C LYS A 348 71.10 -49.63 37.93
N LEU A 349 71.53 -49.30 36.70
CA LEU A 349 71.70 -47.87 36.27
C LEU A 349 70.86 -47.40 35.06
N GLU A 350 69.76 -48.08 34.74
CA GLU A 350 69.11 -47.99 33.40
C GLU A 350 67.94 -46.98 33.26
N THR A 351 67.47 -46.37 34.34
CA THR A 351 66.12 -45.76 34.42
C THR A 351 65.96 -44.30 33.95
N GLN A 352 66.98 -43.65 33.38
CA GLN A 352 67.00 -42.18 33.21
C GLN A 352 66.60 -41.61 31.82
N GLN A 353 66.05 -42.39 30.89
CA GLN A 353 65.87 -41.92 29.49
C GLN A 353 64.48 -41.39 29.09
N LEU A 354 63.47 -41.47 29.97
CA LEU A 354 62.07 -41.12 29.65
C LEU A 354 61.76 -39.61 29.52
N GLU A 355 62.68 -38.71 29.86
CA GLU A 355 62.40 -37.26 29.87
C GLU A 355 62.31 -36.61 28.48
N ARG A 356 62.72 -37.29 27.41
CA ARG A 356 62.92 -36.67 26.07
C ARG A 356 61.67 -36.50 25.21
N GLU A 357 60.53 -37.08 25.59
CA GLU A 357 59.31 -37.05 24.76
C GLU A 357 58.53 -35.72 24.87
N LYS A 358 58.87 -34.88 25.86
CA LYS A 358 58.13 -33.66 26.22
C LYS A 358 58.33 -32.49 25.23
N ASP A 359 59.51 -32.38 24.63
CA ASP A 359 59.97 -31.19 23.88
C ASP A 359 59.37 -31.03 22.46
N MET A 360 58.55 -31.99 22.02
CA MET A 360 57.90 -31.92 20.71
C MET A 360 56.61 -31.09 20.74
N PHE A 361 55.82 -31.18 21.82
CA PHE A 361 54.46 -30.65 21.89
C PHE A 361 54.38 -29.11 21.96
N GLU A 362 55.45 -28.42 22.39
CA GLU A 362 55.43 -26.94 22.51
C GLU A 362 55.63 -26.21 21.18
N ARG A 363 56.24 -26.85 20.19
CA ARG A 363 56.39 -26.31 18.82
C ARG A 363 55.02 -26.23 18.15
N ASP A 364 54.25 -27.28 18.37
CA ASP A 364 52.85 -27.42 17.98
C ASP A 364 51.93 -26.66 18.97
N LYS A 365 52.39 -25.48 19.39
CA LYS A 365 51.60 -24.44 20.05
C LYS A 365 51.78 -23.08 19.38
N MET A 366 53.02 -22.70 19.09
CA MET A 366 53.43 -21.34 18.64
C MET A 366 52.77 -20.82 17.34
N HIS A 367 52.50 -21.66 16.35
CA HIS A 367 51.90 -21.17 15.09
C HIS A 367 50.44 -20.70 15.24
N PHE A 368 49.79 -21.12 16.34
CA PHE A 368 48.35 -21.01 16.63
C PHE A 368 48.00 -19.77 17.48
N THR A 369 48.93 -18.83 17.48
CA THR A 369 48.73 -17.44 17.88
C THR A 369 48.99 -16.50 16.70
N SER A 370 49.47 -17.00 15.56
CA SER A 370 49.98 -16.18 14.45
C SER A 370 48.95 -15.83 13.38
N GLU A 371 47.89 -16.64 13.19
CA GLU A 371 46.82 -16.35 12.23
C GLU A 371 45.63 -15.72 12.96
N LYS A 372 45.39 -16.15 14.20
CA LYS A 372 44.50 -15.51 15.17
C LYS A 372 44.76 -14.02 15.37
N GLU A 373 46.01 -13.58 15.37
CA GLU A 373 46.36 -12.15 15.43
C GLU A 373 46.03 -11.40 14.12
N ARG A 374 46.24 -12.04 12.95
CA ARG A 374 45.83 -11.48 11.65
C ARG A 374 44.30 -11.35 11.53
N PHE A 375 43.54 -12.35 11.98
CA PHE A 375 42.07 -12.30 11.95
C PHE A 375 41.52 -11.15 12.79
N ASN A 376 42.10 -10.90 13.97
CA ASN A 376 41.74 -9.74 14.80
C ASN A 376 42.03 -8.40 14.10
N GLU A 377 43.12 -8.28 13.34
CA GLU A 377 43.45 -7.04 12.62
C GLU A 377 42.47 -6.74 11.47
N TYR A 378 41.97 -7.77 10.79
CA TYR A 378 40.87 -7.62 9.81
C TYR A 378 39.54 -7.31 10.48
N SER A 379 39.21 -7.96 11.60
CA SER A 379 38.00 -7.68 12.39
C SER A 379 37.94 -6.21 12.87
N LEU A 380 39.08 -5.65 13.27
CA LEU A 380 39.24 -4.22 13.63
C LEU A 380 39.18 -3.24 12.45
N LYS A 381 39.26 -3.72 11.21
CA LYS A 381 39.04 -2.92 9.99
C LYS A 381 37.58 -3.01 9.53
N VAL A 382 36.94 -4.17 9.72
CA VAL A 382 35.49 -4.38 9.48
C VAL A 382 34.66 -3.58 10.49
N LYS A 383 34.99 -3.61 11.79
CA LYS A 383 34.27 -2.82 12.81
C LYS A 383 34.21 -1.33 12.49
N ARG A 384 35.36 -0.68 12.22
CA ARG A 384 35.38 0.75 11.89
C ARG A 384 34.50 1.11 10.68
N ARG A 385 34.44 0.26 9.66
CA ARG A 385 33.50 0.45 8.53
C ARG A 385 32.04 0.24 8.93
N ALA A 386 31.73 -0.66 9.86
CA ALA A 386 30.39 -0.80 10.41
C ALA A 386 30.02 0.44 11.25
N ASP A 387 30.92 0.91 12.11
CA ASP A 387 30.74 2.11 12.95
C ASP A 387 30.52 3.38 12.08
N GLU A 388 31.30 3.54 10.99
CA GLU A 388 31.12 4.62 10.01
C GLU A 388 29.76 4.55 9.29
N ILE A 389 29.32 3.35 8.88
CA ILE A 389 28.02 3.14 8.24
C ILE A 389 26.86 3.35 9.22
N GLU A 390 27.00 2.93 10.48
CA GLU A 390 26.00 3.14 11.53
C GLU A 390 25.88 4.63 11.89
N HIS A 391 26.99 5.36 11.97
CA HIS A 391 26.98 6.81 12.20
C HIS A 391 26.36 7.60 11.03
N LEU A 392 26.55 7.14 9.79
CA LEU A 392 25.85 7.68 8.60
C LEU A 392 24.36 7.33 8.61
N ALA A 393 23.99 6.10 9.00
CA ALA A 393 22.60 5.67 9.11
C ALA A 393 21.84 6.43 10.21
N ILE A 394 22.49 6.71 11.34
CA ILE A 394 21.94 7.55 12.42
C ILE A 394 21.76 8.98 11.93
N SER A 395 22.78 9.60 11.31
CA SER A 395 22.68 10.96 10.78
C SER A 395 21.56 11.10 9.73
N SER A 396 21.49 10.16 8.77
CA SER A 396 20.43 10.15 7.75
C SER A 396 19.04 9.88 8.35
N ARG A 397 18.95 9.08 9.42
CA ARG A 397 17.73 8.92 10.19
C ARG A 397 17.32 10.21 10.89
N GLU A 398 18.25 10.90 11.56
CA GLU A 398 17.97 12.19 12.22
C GLU A 398 17.54 13.28 11.25
N GLU A 399 18.12 13.34 10.04
CA GLU A 399 17.66 14.24 8.99
C GLU A 399 16.25 13.87 8.51
N LYS A 400 15.92 12.58 8.41
CA LYS A 400 14.57 12.12 8.09
C LYS A 400 13.56 12.37 9.22
N GLU A 401 13.98 12.22 10.48
CA GLU A 401 13.18 12.51 11.67
C GLU A 401 12.92 14.03 11.76
N ARG A 402 13.93 14.87 11.49
CA ARG A 402 13.80 16.34 11.33
C ARG A 402 12.88 16.72 10.17
N ALA A 403 13.06 16.13 8.99
CA ALA A 403 12.18 16.36 7.85
C ALA A 403 10.72 15.94 8.13
N HIS A 404 10.49 14.86 8.89
CA HIS A 404 9.15 14.49 9.36
C HIS A 404 8.60 15.45 10.41
N GLN A 405 9.43 16.03 11.29
CA GLN A 405 9.00 17.08 12.23
C GLN A 405 8.66 18.39 11.51
N GLU A 406 9.45 18.80 10.52
CA GLU A 406 9.15 19.95 9.65
C GLU A 406 7.89 19.70 8.82
N GLN A 407 7.71 18.50 8.26
CA GLN A 407 6.50 18.10 7.55
C GLN A 407 5.27 18.03 8.48
N PHE A 408 5.44 17.60 9.73
CA PHE A 408 4.38 17.62 10.75
C PHE A 408 4.00 19.04 11.15
N LEU A 409 4.97 19.95 11.29
CA LEU A 409 4.73 21.38 11.54
C LEU A 409 4.08 22.04 10.31
N ALA A 410 4.51 21.73 9.09
CA ALA A 410 3.90 22.23 7.86
C ALA A 410 2.45 21.71 7.70
N ASN A 411 2.19 20.44 8.00
CA ASN A 411 0.83 19.90 8.03
C ASN A 411 0.01 20.53 9.15
N LYS A 412 0.54 20.69 10.38
CA LYS A 412 -0.17 21.38 11.46
C LYS A 412 -0.52 22.84 11.09
N ILE A 413 0.40 23.56 10.45
CA ILE A 413 0.15 24.90 9.93
C ILE A 413 -0.94 24.84 8.84
N LYS A 414 -0.86 23.91 7.90
CA LYS A 414 -1.90 23.69 6.89
C LYS A 414 -3.27 23.35 7.50
N ASP A 415 -3.31 22.52 8.54
CA ASP A 415 -4.52 22.11 9.25
C ASP A 415 -5.08 23.27 10.09
N GLU A 416 -4.23 24.08 10.73
CA GLU A 416 -4.65 25.33 11.35
C GLU A 416 -5.20 26.32 10.32
N HIS A 417 -4.61 26.39 9.13
CA HIS A 417 -5.06 27.25 8.05
C HIS A 417 -6.34 26.72 7.39
N GLN A 418 -6.53 25.41 7.24
CA GLN A 418 -7.80 24.78 6.82
C GLN A 418 -8.89 24.89 7.89
N SER A 419 -8.54 24.72 9.17
CA SER A 419 -9.45 24.88 10.31
C SER A 419 -9.92 26.33 10.44
N LYS A 420 -9.00 27.29 10.26
CA LYS A 420 -9.37 28.70 10.04
C LYS A 420 -10.27 28.79 8.80
N LEU A 421 -9.89 28.31 7.61
CA LEU A 421 -10.73 28.32 6.39
C LEU A 421 -12.13 27.69 6.59
N GLN A 422 -12.30 26.77 7.53
CA GLN A 422 -13.59 26.19 7.93
C GLN A 422 -14.36 27.04 8.96
N GLN A 423 -13.72 27.57 10.01
CA GLN A 423 -14.31 28.64 10.85
C GLN A 423 -14.78 29.81 9.98
N ILE A 424 -14.08 30.00 8.87
CA ILE A 424 -14.32 31.03 7.88
C ILE A 424 -15.42 30.66 6.92
N ALA A 425 -15.55 29.40 6.48
CA ALA A 425 -16.74 28.94 5.77
C ALA A 425 -17.98 28.86 6.68
N GLN A 426 -17.80 28.76 8.00
CA GLN A 426 -18.85 28.82 9.02
C GLN A 426 -19.23 30.25 9.39
N GLN A 427 -18.29 31.19 9.44
CA GLN A 427 -18.60 32.62 9.41
C GLN A 427 -19.26 32.93 8.05
N MET A 428 -18.72 32.38 6.95
CA MET A 428 -19.30 32.11 5.62
C MET A 428 -20.82 32.03 5.72
N GLN A 429 -21.25 30.97 6.40
CA GLN A 429 -22.66 30.66 6.61
C GLN A 429 -23.33 31.58 7.64
N THR A 430 -22.82 31.74 8.86
CA THR A 430 -23.56 32.44 9.93
C THR A 430 -23.88 33.90 9.65
N LEU A 431 -23.04 34.64 8.93
CA LEU A 431 -23.41 36.00 8.48
C LEU A 431 -23.79 36.06 6.99
N ARG A 432 -23.77 34.93 6.26
CA ARG A 432 -24.79 34.70 5.21
C ARG A 432 -26.15 34.76 5.87
N ASP A 433 -26.40 33.92 6.87
CA ASP A 433 -27.66 33.79 7.59
C ASP A 433 -28.08 35.13 8.21
N LYS A 434 -27.14 35.99 8.64
CA LYS A 434 -27.45 37.37 9.05
C LYS A 434 -27.83 38.31 7.92
N GLU A 435 -27.20 38.30 6.75
CA GLU A 435 -27.72 39.11 5.64
C GLU A 435 -28.96 38.43 5.01
N HIS A 436 -29.13 37.13 5.15
CA HIS A 436 -30.38 36.40 4.89
C HIS A 436 -31.49 36.84 5.85
N GLN A 437 -31.16 37.12 7.13
CA GLN A 437 -32.02 37.80 8.10
C GLN A 437 -32.24 39.25 7.70
N ILE A 438 -31.22 40.04 7.33
CA ILE A 438 -31.38 41.43 6.85
C ILE A 438 -32.18 41.47 5.53
N LEU A 439 -32.20 40.40 4.74
CA LEU A 439 -33.02 40.27 3.53
C LEU A 439 -34.42 39.75 3.85
N GLN A 440 -34.58 38.88 4.86
CA GLN A 440 -35.89 38.55 5.43
C GLN A 440 -36.51 39.74 6.17
N GLU A 441 -35.71 40.63 6.77
CA GLU A 441 -36.01 41.89 7.48
C GLU A 441 -36.21 43.06 6.51
N LYS A 442 -35.42 43.19 5.45
CA LYS A 442 -35.71 44.11 4.34
C LYS A 442 -36.99 43.68 3.65
N GLU A 443 -37.19 42.38 3.45
CA GLU A 443 -38.50 41.85 3.11
C GLU A 443 -39.53 42.12 4.20
N GLU A 444 -39.18 42.08 5.49
CA GLU A 444 -40.03 42.44 6.66
C GLU A 444 -40.29 43.96 6.77
N LEU A 445 -39.60 44.78 5.98
CA LEU A 445 -39.68 46.24 5.90
C LEU A 445 -40.32 46.73 4.58
N VAL A 446 -40.19 45.96 3.51
CA VAL A 446 -41.12 45.99 2.37
C VAL A 446 -42.47 45.40 2.78
N LYS A 447 -42.47 44.44 3.74
CA LYS A 447 -43.61 44.15 4.65
C LYS A 447 -43.99 45.49 5.26
N GLU A 448 -43.21 46.06 6.18
CA GLU A 448 -43.58 47.28 6.95
C GLU A 448 -44.24 48.39 6.10
N LYS A 449 -43.81 48.60 4.85
CA LYS A 449 -44.42 49.51 3.86
C LYS A 449 -45.72 49.06 3.18
N TYR A 450 -45.90 47.79 2.79
CA TYR A 450 -46.96 47.43 1.83
C TYR A 450 -48.39 47.47 2.41
N GLU A 451 -48.63 47.04 3.66
CA GLU A 451 -49.90 47.31 4.37
C GLU A 451 -49.97 48.77 4.85
N LEU A 452 -48.84 49.49 4.95
CA LEU A 452 -48.83 50.95 5.16
C LEU A 452 -49.38 51.71 3.94
N GLU A 453 -49.31 51.13 2.74
CA GLU A 453 -49.87 51.69 1.49
C GLU A 453 -51.24 51.08 1.14
N SER A 454 -51.39 49.76 1.27
CA SER A 454 -52.67 49.05 1.10
C SER A 454 -53.73 49.57 2.08
N LYS A 455 -53.35 49.75 3.35
CA LYS A 455 -54.12 50.53 4.33
C LYS A 455 -53.59 51.97 4.43
N ARG A 456 -53.48 52.64 3.30
CA ARG A 456 -53.62 54.11 3.17
C ARG A 456 -54.60 54.47 2.05
N ASN A 457 -54.75 53.62 1.03
CA ASN A 457 -55.88 53.69 0.10
C ASN A 457 -57.14 52.92 0.57
N SER A 458 -57.10 52.27 1.74
CA SER A 458 -58.22 52.29 2.71
C SER A 458 -57.74 52.20 4.18
N MET A 459 -57.34 53.35 4.75
CA MET A 459 -57.15 53.62 6.19
C MET A 459 -56.38 52.60 7.09
N LEU A 460 -55.15 52.98 7.44
CA LEU A 460 -54.26 52.54 8.54
C LEU A 460 -53.83 51.06 8.63
N CYS A 461 -52.52 50.80 8.41
CA CYS A 461 -51.61 49.94 9.22
C CYS A 461 -50.65 49.01 8.43
N VAL A 462 -49.38 49.44 8.32
CA VAL A 462 -48.09 48.74 8.61
C VAL A 462 -48.00 47.19 8.46
N LYS A 463 -47.01 46.69 7.69
CA LYS A 463 -46.55 45.27 7.43
C LYS A 463 -47.02 44.55 6.12
N CYS A 464 -46.61 43.31 5.78
CA CYS A 464 -47.04 42.43 4.63
C CYS A 464 -46.60 42.56 3.11
N LYS A 465 -45.56 42.09 2.34
CA LYS A 465 -44.12 41.59 2.30
C LYS A 465 -43.59 41.72 0.80
N VAL A 466 -42.38 41.17 0.46
CA VAL A 466 -41.85 40.71 -0.87
C VAL A 466 -41.04 41.76 -1.67
N SER A 467 -39.84 41.55 -2.26
CA SER A 467 -38.70 40.57 -2.18
C SER A 467 -37.45 41.25 -2.82
N ALA A 468 -36.22 40.72 -2.92
CA ALA A 468 -35.69 39.35 -2.84
C ALA A 468 -34.16 39.31 -2.54
N GLN A 469 -33.59 38.10 -2.60
CA GLN A 469 -32.21 37.76 -3.00
C GLN A 469 -31.02 38.06 -2.06
N LEU A 470 -30.82 37.07 -1.18
CA LEU A 470 -29.61 36.30 -0.83
C LEU A 470 -28.18 36.91 -0.65
N PRO A 471 -27.30 36.27 0.16
CA PRO A 471 -26.15 36.90 0.87
C PRO A 471 -24.81 36.12 0.70
N LEU A 472 -23.65 36.32 1.39
CA LEU A 472 -22.85 37.42 2.02
C LEU A 472 -21.60 36.74 2.66
N ASN A 473 -20.72 37.52 3.31
CA ASN A 473 -19.62 37.13 4.24
C ASN A 473 -18.50 36.28 3.60
N VAL A 474 -17.27 36.05 4.11
CA VAL A 474 -16.29 36.71 5.03
C VAL A 474 -14.89 36.31 4.53
N GLN A 475 -13.87 37.11 4.86
CA GLN A 475 -12.75 36.75 5.79
C GLN A 475 -12.49 35.24 6.07
N PRO A 476 -11.25 34.79 6.41
CA PRO A 476 -10.17 34.54 5.44
C PRO A 476 -9.72 33.06 5.19
N PRO A 477 -8.71 32.51 5.89
CA PRO A 477 -7.34 32.50 5.39
C PRO A 477 -6.96 31.29 4.51
N GLN A 478 -6.43 31.62 3.33
CA GLN A 478 -5.02 31.35 3.01
C GLN A 478 -4.47 30.00 3.50
N ILE A 479 -4.20 29.05 2.61
CA ILE A 479 -2.81 28.84 2.19
C ILE A 479 -2.78 27.98 0.93
N ASN A 480 -1.96 28.40 -0.02
CA ASN A 480 -1.71 27.69 -1.26
C ASN A 480 -0.92 26.41 -0.99
N THR A 481 -1.18 25.34 -1.73
CA THR A 481 -0.08 24.50 -2.21
C THR A 481 -0.47 23.80 -3.51
N THR A 482 0.24 24.18 -4.59
CA THR A 482 0.54 23.36 -5.78
C THR A 482 -0.56 22.51 -6.41
N SER A 483 -0.88 22.80 -7.68
CA SER A 483 -0.35 21.97 -8.79
C SER A 483 -0.50 22.71 -10.13
N LEU A 484 -0.14 22.02 -11.22
CA LEU A 484 -0.25 22.40 -12.63
C LEU A 484 0.80 23.44 -13.11
N MET A 485 1.47 23.29 -14.25
CA MET A 485 1.64 22.13 -15.15
C MET A 485 2.91 22.35 -16.00
N SER A 486 3.67 21.28 -16.31
CA SER A 486 4.48 21.16 -17.54
C SER A 486 5.00 19.73 -17.73
N TYR A 487 4.14 18.89 -18.31
CA TYR A 487 4.53 17.82 -19.25
C TYR A 487 5.19 18.47 -20.50
N PRO A 488 6.02 17.80 -21.33
CA PRO A 488 5.63 16.55 -22.03
C PRO A 488 6.80 15.52 -22.28
N VAL A 489 6.55 14.20 -22.42
CA VAL A 489 6.42 13.40 -23.68
C VAL A 489 7.79 13.08 -24.35
N VAL A 490 8.14 11.83 -24.78
CA VAL A 490 7.43 10.53 -24.83
C VAL A 490 8.38 9.31 -24.99
N ASN A 491 7.81 8.11 -24.84
CA ASN A 491 8.22 6.74 -25.23
C ASN A 491 9.44 6.52 -26.18
N GLY A 492 10.13 5.37 -26.02
CA GLY A 492 11.02 4.81 -27.04
C GLY A 492 11.57 3.40 -26.76
N ILE A 493 10.89 2.35 -27.25
CA ILE A 493 11.36 0.95 -27.23
C ILE A 493 12.33 0.72 -28.40
N THR A 494 13.47 0.01 -28.21
CA THR A 494 13.98 -1.07 -29.10
C THR A 494 15.36 -1.63 -28.69
N ASN A 495 15.65 -2.86 -29.11
CA ASN A 495 17.00 -3.45 -29.11
C ASN A 495 17.82 -2.91 -30.30
N ASN A 496 19.15 -2.75 -30.16
CA ASN A 496 20.14 -3.38 -31.05
C ASN A 496 21.61 -3.09 -30.67
N ILE A 497 22.49 -4.03 -31.05
CA ILE A 497 23.97 -3.98 -30.95
C ILE A 497 24.56 -3.65 -32.33
N PRO A 498 25.56 -2.75 -32.44
CA PRO A 498 26.65 -2.96 -33.42
C PRO A 498 28.02 -2.34 -33.02
N GLN A 499 29.18 -3.03 -33.01
CA GLN A 499 29.42 -4.48 -32.91
C GLN A 499 30.34 -4.76 -31.69
N THR A 500 31.65 -5.05 -31.69
CA THR A 500 32.73 -5.40 -32.66
C THR A 500 33.78 -6.22 -31.87
N PHE A 501 34.52 -7.21 -32.39
CA PHE A 501 34.46 -7.97 -33.64
C PHE A 501 35.12 -9.34 -33.43
N ILE A 502 34.42 -10.42 -33.79
CA ILE A 502 34.85 -11.83 -34.02
C ILE A 502 35.73 -12.55 -32.96
N ASP A 503 35.14 -13.63 -32.44
CA ASP A 503 35.69 -14.98 -32.37
C ASP A 503 34.89 -15.84 -33.40
N PRO A 504 35.37 -16.94 -34.06
CA PRO A 504 36.62 -17.68 -33.87
C PRO A 504 37.43 -18.01 -35.15
N SER A 505 38.78 -18.02 -35.09
CA SER A 505 39.60 -18.48 -36.24
C SER A 505 41.03 -18.99 -35.99
N LEU A 506 41.59 -18.94 -34.76
CA LEU A 506 43.04 -19.19 -34.55
C LEU A 506 43.44 -20.45 -33.76
N ILE A 507 42.60 -21.49 -33.78
CA ILE A 507 43.02 -22.87 -33.44
C ILE A 507 44.16 -23.37 -34.38
N LEU A 508 44.41 -22.66 -35.49
CA LEU A 508 45.43 -22.94 -36.49
C LEU A 508 46.88 -22.50 -36.15
N TRP A 509 47.14 -21.90 -34.98
CA TRP A 509 48.52 -21.63 -34.53
C TRP A 509 49.20 -22.78 -33.78
N GLN A 510 48.54 -23.94 -33.67
CA GLN A 510 49.11 -25.16 -33.07
C GLN A 510 50.08 -25.94 -34.01
N LEU A 511 50.46 -25.40 -35.17
CA LEU A 511 51.07 -26.19 -36.26
C LEU A 511 52.31 -25.63 -36.98
N SER A 512 52.70 -24.37 -36.76
CA SER A 512 53.89 -23.75 -37.40
C SER A 512 55.14 -23.82 -36.52
N ALA A 513 55.05 -23.36 -35.27
CA ALA A 513 56.18 -23.24 -34.33
C ALA A 513 56.88 -24.58 -33.96
N GLN A 514 56.32 -25.73 -34.36
CA GLN A 514 56.92 -27.06 -34.19
C GLN A 514 57.57 -27.63 -35.47
N LYS A 515 57.69 -26.84 -36.55
CA LYS A 515 58.33 -27.29 -37.81
C LYS A 515 59.54 -26.47 -38.21
N ASP A 516 59.50 -25.15 -38.04
CA ASP A 516 60.45 -24.26 -38.71
C ASP A 516 61.86 -24.19 -38.09
N HIS A 517 62.10 -24.81 -36.92
CA HIS A 517 63.43 -24.86 -36.27
C HIS A 517 64.09 -26.26 -36.30
N ALA A 518 63.45 -27.26 -36.92
CA ALA A 518 63.93 -28.65 -36.96
C ALA A 518 64.09 -29.21 -38.38
N TYR A 519 63.98 -28.37 -39.42
CA TYR A 519 64.02 -28.79 -40.83
C TYR A 519 64.80 -27.83 -41.76
N LEU A 520 65.48 -26.83 -41.20
CA LEU A 520 66.30 -25.86 -41.94
C LEU A 520 67.61 -25.57 -41.21
N GLU A 521 68.43 -26.61 -41.03
CA GLU A 521 69.90 -26.58 -41.15
C GLU A 521 70.46 -27.98 -40.86
N GLU A 522 70.03 -28.95 -41.68
CA GLU A 522 70.79 -30.18 -41.97
C GLU A 522 71.80 -29.92 -43.12
N GLU A 523 72.17 -28.65 -43.33
CA GLU A 523 72.93 -28.16 -44.51
C GLU A 523 73.83 -26.93 -44.18
N LEU A 524 74.44 -26.86 -43.00
CA LEU A 524 75.61 -26.00 -42.72
C LEU A 524 76.54 -26.55 -41.62
#